data_AF-G8LYH6-F1
#
_entry.id   AF-G8LYH6-F1
#
_cell.length_a   1.000
_cell.length_b   1.000
_cell.length_c   1.000
_cell.angle_alpha   90.00
_cell.angle_beta   90.00
_cell.angle_gamma   90.00
#
_symmetry.space_group_name_H-M   'P 1'
#
loop_
_entity.id
_entity.type
_entity.pdbx_description
1 polymer ?
#
loop_
_entity_poly.entity_id
_entity_poly.type
_entity_poly.pdbx_seq_one_letter_code
_entity_poly.pdbx_strand_id
1 'polypeptide(L)' 'MKKFFSNKRRIKYFIISALVIFISCIIVVWFNITGFLRVLAIFIPYFIFDTIWTKYYKDK' A
#
# COMPACT_ATOMS: atom_id res chain seq x y z
N MET A 1 14.96 12.94 -20.83
CA MET A 1 13.90 11.90 -20.96
C MET A 1 13.81 10.89 -19.80
N LYS A 2 14.72 10.86 -18.80
CA LYS A 2 14.66 9.92 -17.65
C LYS A 2 13.61 10.25 -16.57
N LYS A 3 13.11 11.50 -16.49
CA LYS A 3 12.12 11.91 -15.46
C LYS A 3 10.70 11.37 -15.69
N PHE A 4 10.30 11.12 -16.93
CA PHE A 4 8.94 10.65 -17.26
C PHE A 4 8.66 9.21 -16.80
N PHE A 5 9.66 8.33 -16.85
CA PHE A 5 9.54 6.95 -16.39
C PHE A 5 9.43 6.86 -14.86
N SER A 6 10.13 7.75 -14.13
CA SER A 6 10.04 7.83 -12.67
C SER A 6 8.65 8.30 -12.19
N ASN A 7 8.06 9.29 -12.88
CA ASN A 7 6.74 9.81 -12.51
C ASN A 7 5.60 8.80 -12.74
N LYS A 8 5.60 8.07 -13.85
CA LYS A 8 4.61 6.99 -14.08
C LYS A 8 4.71 5.88 -13.02
N ARG A 9 5.93 5.53 -12.58
CA ARG A 9 6.15 4.50 -11.53
C ARG A 9 5.63 4.98 -10.17
N ARG A 10 5.86 6.26 -9.81
CA ARG A 10 5.29 6.89 -8.60
C ARG A 10 3.76 6.94 -8.61
N ILE A 11 3.14 7.29 -9.74
CA ILE A 11 1.68 7.33 -9.84
C ILE A 11 1.08 5.93 -9.67
N LYS A 12 1.67 4.90 -10.31
CA LYS A 12 1.24 3.51 -10.12
C LYS A 12 1.38 3.06 -8.67
N TYR A 13 2.51 3.36 -8.04
CA TYR A 13 2.70 3.09 -6.61
C TYR A 13 1.61 3.75 -5.76
N PHE A 14 1.33 5.02 -5.99
CA PHE A 14 0.32 5.77 -5.25
C PHE A 14 -1.08 5.17 -5.41
N ILE A 15 -1.48 4.82 -6.63
CA ILE A 15 -2.79 4.20 -6.90
C ILE A 15 -2.91 2.86 -6.17
N ILE A 16 -1.90 1.99 -6.28
CA ILE A 16 -1.96 0.67 -5.65
C ILE A 16 -1.89 0.79 -4.12
N SER A 17 -1.06 1.69 -3.61
CA SER A 17 -0.99 2.05 -2.20
C SER A 17 -2.34 2.50 -1.65
N ALA A 18 -3.03 3.40 -2.36
CA ALA A 18 -4.37 3.85 -1.97
C ALA A 18 -5.37 2.69 -1.97
N LEU A 19 -5.25 1.77 -2.94
CA LEU A 19 -6.08 0.57 -3.04
C LEU A 19 -5.88 -0.38 -1.84
N VAL A 20 -4.63 -0.59 -1.43
CA VAL A 20 -4.28 -1.44 -0.26
C VAL A 20 -4.86 -0.84 1.03
N ILE A 21 -4.75 0.48 1.22
CA ILE A 21 -5.35 1.17 2.37
C ILE A 21 -6.88 1.02 2.33
N PHE A 22 -7.49 1.21 1.17
CA PHE A 22 -8.94 1.10 1.01
C PHE A 22 -9.45 -0.31 1.36
N ILE A 23 -8.80 -1.36 0.85
CA ILE A 23 -9.14 -2.75 1.19
C ILE A 23 -8.96 -3.01 2.69
N SER A 24 -7.87 -2.52 3.28
CA SER A 24 -7.61 -2.69 4.71
C SER A 24 -8.67 -2.02 5.57
N CYS A 25 -9.13 -0.83 5.17
CA CYS A 25 -10.25 -0.14 5.81
C CYS A 25 -11.56 -0.91 5.67
N ILE A 26 -11.86 -1.49 4.51
CA ILE A 26 -13.05 -2.34 4.31
C ILE A 26 -13.03 -3.54 5.27
N ILE A 27 -11.88 -4.22 5.38
CA ILE A 27 -11.72 -5.36 6.28
C ILE A 27 -11.97 -4.94 7.74
N VAL A 28 -11.35 -3.84 8.17
CA VAL A 28 -11.55 -3.30 9.52
C VAL A 28 -13.02 -3.04 9.81
N VAL A 29 -13.76 -2.43 8.87
CA VAL A 29 -15.18 -2.11 9.02
C VAL A 29 -16.02 -3.40 9.05
N TRP A 30 -15.76 -4.33 8.15
CA TRP A 30 -16.51 -5.59 8.05
C TRP A 30 -16.37 -6.43 9.33
N PHE A 31 -15.16 -6.50 9.89
CA PHE A 31 -14.89 -7.27 11.10
C PHE A 31 -15.10 -6.47 12.40
N ASN A 32 -15.58 -5.22 12.34
CA ASN A 32 -15.71 -4.32 13.50
C ASN A 32 -14.46 -4.28 14.37
N ILE A 33 -13.27 -4.25 13.74
CA ILE A 33 -12.00 -4.22 14.46
C ILE A 33 -11.83 -2.84 15.07
N THR A 34 -11.69 -2.78 16.39
CA THR A 34 -11.57 -1.54 17.16
C THR A 34 -10.22 -1.42 17.86
N GLY A 35 -9.87 -0.20 18.28
CA GLY A 35 -8.66 0.08 19.05
C GLY A 35 -7.35 -0.16 18.29
N PHE A 36 -6.33 -0.64 19.00
CA PHE A 36 -4.98 -0.85 18.44
C PHE A 36 -4.95 -1.88 17.29
N LEU A 37 -5.84 -2.87 17.32
CA LEU A 37 -5.96 -3.89 16.28
C LEU A 37 -6.37 -3.28 14.93
N ARG A 38 -7.16 -2.19 14.94
CA ARG A 38 -7.52 -1.45 13.72
C ARG A 38 -6.30 -0.83 13.06
N VAL A 39 -5.41 -0.26 13.87
CA VAL A 39 -4.16 0.34 13.38
C VAL A 39 -3.29 -0.73 12.76
N LEU A 40 -3.09 -1.86 13.46
CA LEU A 40 -2.33 -3.00 12.93
C LEU A 40 -2.91 -3.57 11.63
N ALA A 41 -4.23 -3.74 11.56
CA ALA A 41 -4.91 -4.27 10.38
C ALA A 41 -4.74 -3.38 9.14
N ILE A 42 -4.51 -2.07 9.30
CA ILE A 42 -4.22 -1.15 8.19
C ILE A 42 -2.71 -1.05 7.91
N PHE A 43 -1.89 -1.05 8.96
CA PHE A 43 -0.46 -0.83 8.84
C PHE A 43 0.28 -2.05 8.29
N ILE A 44 -0.10 -3.26 8.68
CA ILE A 44 0.56 -4.51 8.24
C ILE A 44 0.44 -4.69 6.71
N PRO A 45 -0.75 -4.61 6.10
CA PRO A 45 -0.88 -4.76 4.64
C PRO A 45 -0.12 -3.68 3.88
N TYR A 46 -0.11 -2.45 4.41
CA TYR A 46 0.65 -1.34 3.81
C TYR A 46 2.16 -1.61 3.82
N PHE A 47 2.69 -2.08 4.95
CA PHE A 47 4.12 -2.36 5.10
C PHE A 47 4.58 -3.53 4.22
N ILE A 48 3.75 -4.58 4.11
CA ILE A 48 3.99 -5.71 3.21
C ILE A 48 3.99 -5.23 1.76
N PHE A 49 3.01 -4.42 1.37
CA PHE A 49 2.95 -3.86 0.03
C PHE A 49 4.18 -3.03 -0.31
N ASP A 50 4.60 -2.13 0.60
CA ASP A 50 5.78 -1.30 0.39
C ASP A 50 7.06 -2.13 0.25
N THR A 51 7.21 -3.16 1.07
CA THR A 51 8.35 -4.10 1.00
C THR A 51 8.38 -4.86 -0.32
N ILE A 52 7.23 -5.38 -0.78
CA ILE A 52 7.13 -6.10 -2.06
C ILE A 52 7.42 -5.15 -3.23
N TRP A 53 6.86 -3.94 -3.19
CA TRP A 53 7.03 -2.95 -4.24
C TRP A 53 8.49 -2.49 -4.35
N THR A 54 9.10 -2.14 -3.22
CA THR A 54 10.51 -1.75 -3.19
C THR A 54 11.40 -2.87 -3.68
N LYS A 55 11.16 -4.12 -3.27
CA LYS A 55 11.93 -5.28 -3.78
C LYS A 55 11.76 -5.47 -5.30
N TYR A 56 10.52 -5.46 -5.80
CA TYR A 56 10.23 -5.69 -7.22
C TYR A 56 10.83 -4.63 -8.15
N TYR A 57 10.95 -3.38 -7.69
CA TYR A 57 11.47 -2.28 -8.48
C TYR A 57 12.91 -1.88 -8.17
N LYS A 58 13.51 -2.41 -7.09
CA LYS A 58 14.94 -2.25 -6.81
C LYS A 58 15.80 -3.15 -7.71
N ASP A 59 15.24 -4.27 -8.16
CA ASP A 59 15.87 -5.18 -9.13
C ASP A 59 15.62 -4.78 -10.62
N LYS A 60 14.96 -3.65 -10.90
CA LYS A 60 14.61 -3.16 -12.26
C LYS A 60 14.89 -1.68 -12.51
#